data_AF-A0A833U112-F1
#
_entry.id   AF-A0A833U112-F1
#
_cell.length_a   1.000
_cell.length_b   1.000
_cell.length_c   1.000
_cell.angle_alpha   90.00
_cell.angle_beta   90.00
_cell.angle_gamma   90.00
#
_symmetry.space_group_name_H-M   'P 1'
#
loop_
_entity.id
_entity.type
_entity.pdbx_description
1 polymer ?
#
loop_
_entity_poly.entity_id
_entity_poly.type
_entity_poly.pdbx_seq_one_letter_code
_entity_poly.pdbx_strand_id
1 'polypeptide(L)'
;MSSENAVPGNPLAKLDFRATSDDAWYSVMVELDGDFMRLQYCGFSEEHDQAFKASDFKSLSEVDDFEARFRPMSVQVQDSECYKVLQGDVVCTAFSFQHEDVRFYDALVEGVEHREHASKQGEEEECLCTFVILWIHGPNAGNLTATSVENICQVQSSAQIDPKVASFLNIARERFLRNGAPVLISKNDESPNINHKLSFFQCLKQEAGHAQQFATTISEGGIGNHPERTIDEDTDFGGVENQHVILLENLDKGSSPSIVSEFIHRETSISPQVYLFLNLNSDPTTKGALMLDCEKKFQELSDFLDNPNHIILSSSGRPWVIIEKLSGNNILGVISAEIQMVKSQIIFQKGCIGSTNELKVVYLGTEEYQMAKLLKDIFVEFFNHQKQLGKRLAYDVGKILQRHDSV
;
A
#
# COMPACT_ATOMS: atom_id res chain seq x y z
N MET A 1 46.49 -9.32 -4.09
CA MET A 1 46.71 -10.57 -3.35
C MET A 1 46.18 -10.33 -1.94
N SER A 2 45.00 -10.75 -1.52
CA SER A 2 44.00 -11.62 -2.16
C SER A 2 42.64 -11.22 -1.61
N SER A 3 41.69 -11.11 -2.52
CA SER A 3 40.25 -11.28 -2.31
C SER A 3 39.97 -12.69 -1.77
N GLU A 4 39.11 -12.80 -0.74
CA GLU A 4 38.42 -14.01 -0.21
C GLU A 4 37.92 -13.62 1.20
N ASN A 5 36.66 -13.72 1.65
CA ASN A 5 35.49 -14.43 1.16
C ASN A 5 34.23 -13.70 1.65
N ALA A 6 33.32 -13.38 0.74
CA ALA A 6 31.91 -13.38 1.09
C ALA A 6 31.57 -14.80 1.55
N VAL A 7 31.11 -14.95 2.79
CA VAL A 7 30.69 -16.26 3.30
C VAL A 7 29.46 -16.66 2.49
N PRO A 8 29.50 -17.79 1.75
CA PRO A 8 28.31 -18.28 1.05
C PRO A 8 27.22 -18.55 2.08
N GLY A 9 25.98 -18.13 1.77
CA GLY A 9 24.84 -18.27 2.66
C GLY A 9 24.77 -19.66 3.30
N ASN A 10 24.59 -19.69 4.62
CA ASN A 10 24.44 -20.93 5.36
C ASN A 10 23.24 -21.72 4.75
N PRO A 11 23.44 -22.92 4.18
CA PRO A 11 22.40 -23.66 3.45
C PRO A 11 21.21 -24.13 4.30
N LEU A 12 21.17 -23.74 5.59
CA LEU A 12 20.10 -24.04 6.54
C LEU A 12 19.13 -22.89 6.75
N ALA A 13 19.49 -21.66 6.41
CA ALA A 13 18.62 -20.51 6.60
C ALA A 13 17.53 -20.50 5.51
N LYS A 14 16.27 -20.41 5.93
CA LYS A 14 15.10 -20.44 5.02
C LYS A 14 14.15 -19.26 5.23
N LEU A 15 14.48 -18.37 6.15
CA LEU A 15 13.61 -17.30 6.63
C LEU A 15 14.38 -15.99 6.70
N ASP A 16 13.68 -14.92 6.38
CA ASP A 16 14.06 -13.59 6.81
C ASP A 16 13.18 -13.15 7.99
N PHE A 17 13.79 -12.42 8.91
CA PHE A 17 13.11 -11.76 10.02
C PHE A 17 13.40 -10.27 10.02
N ARG A 18 12.36 -9.46 10.20
CA ARG A 18 12.48 -8.00 10.32
C ARG A 18 12.69 -7.62 11.79
N ALA A 19 13.88 -7.16 12.12
CA ALA A 19 14.26 -6.82 13.49
C ALA A 19 13.50 -5.59 14.00
N THR A 20 13.20 -5.55 15.31
CA THR A 20 12.50 -4.42 15.95
C THR A 20 13.42 -3.22 16.21
N SER A 21 14.73 -3.45 16.33
CA SER A 21 15.73 -2.45 16.70
C SER A 21 15.97 -1.41 15.61
N ASP A 22 15.95 -1.84 14.36
CA ASP A 22 16.39 -1.05 13.21
C ASP A 22 15.55 -1.26 11.95
N ASP A 23 14.49 -2.07 12.04
CA ASP A 23 13.52 -2.37 10.99
C ASP A 23 14.11 -3.07 9.74
N ALA A 24 15.37 -3.54 9.82
CA ALA A 24 16.03 -4.23 8.73
C ALA A 24 15.67 -5.73 8.69
N TRP A 25 15.75 -6.32 7.50
CA TRP A 25 15.62 -7.76 7.29
C TRP A 25 16.94 -8.47 7.47
N TYR A 26 16.90 -9.58 8.21
CA TYR A 26 18.04 -10.46 8.44
C TYR A 26 17.66 -11.91 8.15
N SER A 27 18.58 -12.68 7.57
CA SER A 27 18.40 -14.12 7.44
C SER A 27 18.53 -14.79 8.81
N VAL A 28 17.58 -15.65 9.17
CA VAL A 28 17.52 -16.27 10.49
C VAL A 28 17.27 -17.77 10.43
N MET A 29 17.63 -18.44 11.53
CA MET A 29 17.20 -19.79 11.85
C MET A 29 16.33 -19.77 13.11
N VAL A 30 15.38 -20.69 13.18
CA VAL A 30 14.46 -20.79 14.31
C VAL A 30 14.54 -22.18 14.93
N GLU A 31 14.59 -22.21 16.25
CA GLU A 31 14.40 -23.40 17.07
C GLU A 31 13.20 -23.22 17.98
N LEU A 32 12.43 -24.29 18.16
CA LEU A 32 11.25 -24.32 19.00
C LEU A 32 11.41 -25.42 20.04
N ASP A 33 11.26 -25.05 21.31
CA ASP A 33 11.22 -25.95 22.46
C ASP A 33 9.99 -25.63 23.31
N GLY A 34 8.93 -26.43 23.15
CA GLY A 34 7.66 -26.20 23.83
C GLY A 34 7.03 -24.85 23.48
N ASP A 35 6.86 -23.97 24.47
CA ASP A 35 6.31 -22.62 24.32
C ASP A 35 7.39 -21.53 24.15
N PHE A 36 8.63 -21.94 23.93
CA PHE A 36 9.80 -21.08 23.78
C PHE A 36 10.40 -21.20 22.37
N MET A 37 10.59 -20.06 21.70
CA MET A 37 11.21 -19.99 20.38
C MET A 37 12.50 -19.19 20.44
N ARG A 38 13.59 -19.79 19.98
CA ARG A 38 14.89 -19.12 19.81
C ARG A 38 15.08 -18.75 18.34
N LEU A 39 15.35 -17.48 18.09
CA LEU A 39 15.64 -16.90 16.79
C LEU A 39 17.14 -16.59 16.74
N GLN A 40 17.82 -17.13 15.74
CA GLN A 40 19.26 -17.01 15.58
C GLN A 40 19.58 -16.26 14.30
N TYR A 41 20.37 -15.20 14.40
CA TYR A 41 20.77 -14.40 13.24
C TYR A 41 21.92 -15.06 12.50
N CYS A 42 21.75 -15.29 11.20
CA CYS A 42 22.78 -15.95 10.40
C CYS A 42 23.98 -15.04 10.21
N GLY A 43 25.19 -15.56 10.47
CA GLY A 43 26.43 -14.78 10.38
C GLY A 43 26.75 -13.94 11.62
N PHE A 44 25.91 -14.00 12.66
CA PHE A 44 26.13 -13.35 13.94
C PHE A 44 26.40 -14.38 15.05
N SER A 45 27.04 -13.93 16.13
CA SER A 45 27.25 -14.71 17.35
C SER A 45 25.93 -14.92 18.12
N GLU A 46 25.87 -15.99 18.91
CA GLU A 46 24.71 -16.35 19.74
C GLU A 46 24.30 -15.25 20.75
N GLU A 47 25.17 -14.28 21.03
CA GLU A 47 24.86 -13.13 21.90
C GLU A 47 23.80 -12.19 21.30
N HIS A 48 23.57 -12.27 19.99
CA HIS A 48 22.53 -11.53 19.29
C HIS A 48 21.22 -12.32 19.13
N ASP A 49 21.20 -13.60 19.49
CA ASP A 49 20.01 -14.44 19.41
C ASP A 49 18.89 -13.87 20.27
N GLN A 50 17.65 -13.97 19.77
CA GLN A 50 16.47 -13.54 20.49
C GLN A 50 15.64 -14.72 20.96
N ALA A 51 15.07 -14.57 22.15
CA ALA A 51 14.29 -15.58 22.82
C ALA A 51 12.87 -15.05 23.03
N PHE A 52 11.89 -15.78 22.53
CA PHE A 52 10.48 -15.43 22.63
C PHE A 52 9.73 -16.52 23.37
N LYS A 53 8.90 -16.13 24.34
CA LYS A 53 7.98 -17.06 24.99
C LYS A 53 6.55 -16.72 24.60
N ALA A 54 5.75 -17.74 24.31
CA ALA A 54 4.36 -17.56 23.93
C ALA A 54 3.53 -16.85 25.01
N SER A 55 3.97 -16.87 26.27
CA SER A 55 3.33 -16.16 27.38
C SER A 55 3.56 -14.65 27.40
N ASP A 56 4.53 -14.15 26.63
CA ASP A 56 4.96 -12.75 26.73
C ASP A 56 4.08 -11.82 25.89
N PHE A 57 3.36 -12.40 24.91
CA PHE A 57 2.34 -11.70 24.13
C PHE A 57 1.12 -11.39 24.99
N LYS A 58 0.65 -10.14 24.91
CA LYS A 58 -0.47 -9.62 25.70
C LYS A 58 -1.79 -9.62 24.94
N SER A 59 -1.74 -9.72 23.61
CA SER A 59 -2.92 -9.71 22.75
C SER A 59 -2.69 -10.52 21.47
N LEU A 60 -3.79 -10.85 20.78
CA LEU A 60 -3.71 -11.44 19.43
C LEU A 60 -3.04 -10.50 18.43
N SER A 61 -3.24 -9.19 18.54
CA SER A 61 -2.58 -8.18 17.70
C SER A 61 -1.06 -8.25 17.82
N GLU A 62 -0.51 -8.42 19.02
CA GLU A 62 0.96 -8.55 19.19
C GLU A 62 1.49 -9.84 18.55
N VAL A 63 0.68 -10.91 18.49
CA VAL A 63 1.05 -12.15 17.81
C VAL A 63 1.01 -11.97 16.29
N ASP A 64 0.01 -11.27 15.76
CA ASP A 64 -0.12 -10.99 14.33
C ASP A 64 0.98 -10.02 13.84
N ASP A 65 1.32 -9.00 14.63
CA ASP A 65 2.45 -8.09 14.37
C ASP A 65 3.79 -8.82 14.37
N PHE A 66 3.93 -9.84 15.23
CA PHE A 66 5.12 -10.68 15.29
C PHE A 66 5.20 -11.63 14.09
N GLU A 67 4.08 -12.24 13.67
CA GLU A 67 4.01 -13.06 12.46
C GLU A 67 4.41 -12.26 11.21
N ALA A 68 3.94 -11.02 11.09
CA ALA A 68 4.24 -10.13 9.96
C ALA A 68 5.74 -9.75 9.84
N ARG A 69 6.56 -10.07 10.84
CA ARG A 69 8.02 -9.89 10.81
C ARG A 69 8.76 -11.08 10.20
N PHE A 70 8.08 -12.17 9.84
CA PHE A 70 8.69 -13.31 9.18
C PHE A 70 8.27 -13.39 7.72
N ARG A 71 9.20 -13.82 6.87
CA ARG A 71 8.90 -14.20 5.50
C ARG A 71 9.86 -15.27 5.00
N PRO A 72 9.52 -15.97 3.90
CA PRO A 72 10.50 -16.80 3.22
C PRO A 72 11.70 -15.96 2.79
N MET A 73 12.89 -16.54 2.86
CA MET A 73 14.14 -15.86 2.50
C MET A 73 14.06 -15.19 1.12
N SER A 74 14.46 -13.92 1.07
CA SER A 74 14.58 -13.15 -0.16
C SER A 74 15.75 -13.67 -0.99
N VAL A 75 15.56 -13.78 -2.30
CA VAL A 75 16.57 -14.39 -3.20
C VAL A 75 17.27 -13.29 -4.00
N GLN A 76 18.60 -13.24 -3.94
CA GLN A 76 19.37 -12.27 -4.74
C GLN A 76 19.10 -12.46 -6.22
N VAL A 77 18.72 -11.37 -6.90
CA VAL A 77 18.47 -11.37 -8.33
C VAL A 77 19.81 -11.43 -9.06
N GLN A 78 19.97 -12.42 -9.93
CA GLN A 78 21.19 -12.53 -10.75
C GLN A 78 21.12 -11.59 -11.96
N ASP A 79 22.27 -11.24 -12.52
CA ASP A 79 22.37 -10.31 -13.65
C ASP A 79 21.53 -10.74 -14.87
N SER A 80 21.56 -12.02 -15.20
CA SER A 80 20.75 -12.61 -16.28
C SER A 80 19.26 -12.67 -15.94
N GLU A 81 18.87 -12.44 -14.70
CA GLU A 81 17.50 -12.47 -14.19
C GLU A 81 16.92 -11.08 -13.93
N CYS A 82 17.65 -10.00 -14.26
CA CYS A 82 17.22 -8.63 -13.99
C CYS A 82 15.85 -8.29 -14.62
N TYR A 83 15.48 -8.95 -15.72
CA TYR A 83 14.19 -8.79 -16.39
C TYR A 83 13.00 -9.27 -15.56
N LYS A 84 13.24 -10.09 -14.51
CA LYS A 84 12.22 -10.56 -13.58
C LYS A 84 11.82 -9.50 -12.56
N VAL A 85 12.65 -8.47 -12.38
CA VAL A 85 12.36 -7.33 -11.52
C VAL A 85 11.60 -6.32 -12.34
N LEU A 86 10.28 -6.36 -12.19
CA LEU A 86 9.41 -5.44 -12.86
C LEU A 86 9.19 -4.25 -11.96
N GLN A 87 8.99 -3.13 -12.63
CA GLN A 87 8.31 -2.00 -12.04
C GLN A 87 7.11 -2.49 -11.21
N GLY A 88 6.89 -1.84 -10.06
CA GLY A 88 5.91 -2.06 -9.00
C GLY A 88 5.99 -3.38 -8.24
N ASP A 89 7.03 -4.18 -8.48
CA ASP A 89 7.41 -5.24 -7.56
C ASP A 89 7.87 -4.64 -6.23
N VAL A 90 7.60 -5.36 -5.14
CA VAL A 90 8.25 -5.09 -3.86
C VAL A 90 9.50 -5.95 -3.77
N VAL A 91 10.65 -5.29 -3.62
CA VAL A 91 11.95 -5.93 -3.52
C VAL A 91 12.61 -5.61 -2.20
N CYS A 92 13.52 -6.48 -1.77
CA CYS A 92 14.37 -6.26 -0.62
C CYS A 92 15.70 -5.69 -1.12
N THR A 93 16.06 -4.46 -0.75
CA THR A 93 17.22 -3.76 -1.29
C THR A 93 18.26 -3.49 -0.22
N ALA A 94 19.53 -3.66 -0.58
CA ALA A 94 20.67 -3.26 0.23
C ALA A 94 20.75 -1.72 0.38
N PHE A 95 20.93 -1.27 1.61
CA PHE A 95 21.19 0.10 1.99
C PHE A 95 22.53 0.16 2.72
N SER A 96 23.47 0.91 2.17
CA SER A 96 24.81 1.07 2.75
C SER A 96 24.86 2.29 3.67
N PHE A 97 25.25 2.07 4.92
CA PHE A 97 25.56 3.15 5.86
C PHE A 97 27.03 3.57 5.75
N GLN A 98 27.37 4.69 6.42
CA GLN A 98 28.76 5.07 6.62
C GLN A 98 29.47 3.95 7.41
N HIS A 99 30.66 3.52 6.98
CA HIS A 99 31.47 2.42 7.55
C HIS A 99 31.16 0.98 7.07
N GLU A 100 30.70 0.79 5.83
CA GLU A 100 30.54 -0.54 5.21
C GLU A 100 29.48 -1.46 5.88
N ASP A 101 28.63 -0.92 6.76
CA ASP A 101 27.45 -1.63 7.27
C ASP A 101 26.36 -1.62 6.19
N VAL A 102 25.96 -2.82 5.74
CA VAL A 102 24.93 -3.01 4.71
C VAL A 102 23.74 -3.70 5.36
N ARG A 103 22.57 -3.07 5.25
CA ARG A 103 21.31 -3.61 5.76
C ARG A 103 20.27 -3.66 4.66
N PHE A 104 19.27 -4.50 4.85
CA PHE A 104 18.28 -4.78 3.81
C PHE A 104 16.91 -4.28 4.23
N TYR A 105 16.25 -3.50 3.36
CA TYR A 105 14.92 -2.94 3.60
C TYR A 105 14.03 -3.15 2.39
N ASP A 106 12.71 -3.10 2.57
CA ASP A 106 11.81 -3.23 1.43
C ASP A 106 11.68 -1.91 0.69
N ALA A 107 11.63 -2.01 -0.62
CA ALA A 107 11.39 -0.90 -1.52
C ALA A 107 10.44 -1.32 -2.64
N LEU A 108 9.64 -0.38 -3.12
CA LEU A 108 8.81 -0.54 -4.30
C LEU A 108 9.67 -0.20 -5.53
N VAL A 109 9.65 -1.05 -6.56
CA VAL A 109 10.35 -0.76 -7.81
C VAL A 109 9.56 0.30 -8.55
N GLU A 110 10.11 1.49 -8.59
CA GLU A 110 9.52 2.65 -9.20
C GLU A 110 9.94 2.81 -10.67
N GLY A 111 10.76 1.94 -11.22
CA GLY A 111 11.08 2.05 -12.63
C GLY A 111 12.33 1.29 -12.96
N VAL A 112 12.42 0.89 -14.22
CA VAL A 112 13.56 0.16 -14.73
C VAL A 112 14.03 0.83 -16.01
N GLU A 113 15.23 1.39 -15.94
CA GLU A 113 15.99 1.83 -17.10
C GLU A 113 16.81 0.64 -17.60
N HIS A 114 16.31 0.00 -18.65
CA HIS A 114 16.96 -1.16 -19.26
C HIS A 114 18.17 -0.70 -20.08
N ARG A 115 19.29 -1.41 -19.93
CA ARG A 115 20.50 -1.19 -20.71
C ARG A 115 21.00 -2.51 -21.28
N GLU A 116 21.74 -2.45 -22.37
CA GLU A 116 22.45 -3.62 -22.88
C GLU A 116 23.46 -4.10 -21.84
N HIS A 117 23.47 -5.40 -21.59
CA HIS A 117 24.38 -6.02 -20.64
C HIS A 117 25.79 -6.09 -21.22
N ALA A 118 26.80 -5.97 -20.37
CA ALA A 118 28.18 -6.14 -20.79
C ALA A 118 28.58 -7.61 -20.69
N SER A 119 29.31 -8.13 -21.68
CA SER A 119 29.98 -9.43 -21.56
C SER A 119 31.39 -9.19 -21.00
N LYS A 120 31.68 -9.70 -19.80
CA LYS A 120 33.05 -9.72 -19.29
C LYS A 120 33.88 -10.75 -20.07
N GLN A 121 35.21 -10.57 -20.09
CA GLN A 121 36.15 -11.55 -20.66
C GLN A 121 36.10 -12.86 -19.86
N GLY A 122 35.16 -13.74 -20.20
CA GLY A 122 34.90 -14.98 -19.45
C GLY A 122 33.46 -15.52 -19.53
N GLU A 123 32.60 -15.01 -20.42
CA GLU A 123 31.19 -15.41 -20.62
C GLU A 123 30.19 -14.98 -19.53
N GLU A 124 30.64 -14.33 -18.47
CA GLU A 124 29.75 -13.77 -17.44
C GLU A 124 29.10 -12.47 -17.92
N GLU A 125 27.77 -12.44 -17.88
CA GLU A 125 26.92 -11.31 -18.21
C GLU A 125 26.86 -10.35 -17.02
N GLU A 126 27.15 -9.06 -17.26
CA GLU A 126 27.05 -7.99 -16.27
C GLU A 126 25.83 -7.11 -16.60
N CYS A 127 24.89 -7.04 -15.66
CA CYS A 127 23.69 -6.23 -15.81
C CYS A 127 24.01 -4.75 -15.56
N LEU A 128 23.69 -3.92 -16.55
CA LEU A 128 23.86 -2.46 -16.48
C LEU A 128 22.53 -1.71 -16.29
N CYS A 129 21.43 -2.44 -16.05
CA CYS A 129 20.12 -1.84 -15.82
C CYS A 129 20.12 -1.02 -14.51
N THR A 130 19.38 0.09 -14.51
CA THR A 130 19.19 0.92 -13.32
C THR A 130 17.75 0.81 -12.85
N PHE A 131 17.57 0.52 -11.56
CA PHE A 131 16.28 0.38 -10.91
C PHE A 131 16.04 1.61 -10.05
N VAL A 132 14.99 2.37 -10.35
CA VAL A 132 14.50 3.42 -9.46
C VAL A 132 13.61 2.75 -8.42
N ILE A 133 13.82 3.03 -7.15
CA ILE A 133 13.08 2.41 -6.05
C ILE A 133 12.59 3.47 -5.06
N LEU A 134 11.41 3.25 -4.46
CA LEU A 134 10.85 4.02 -3.35
C LEU A 134 10.95 3.16 -2.08
N TRP A 135 11.73 3.63 -1.10
CA TRP A 135 11.90 2.90 0.16
C TRP A 135 10.58 2.87 0.93
N ILE A 136 10.11 1.67 1.29
CA ILE A 136 8.85 1.47 2.02
C ILE A 136 9.06 1.70 3.51
N HIS A 137 10.21 1.25 4.03
CA HIS A 137 10.58 1.37 5.44
C HIS A 137 12.11 1.57 5.60
N GLY A 138 12.56 1.61 6.85
CA GLY A 138 13.96 1.89 7.18
C GLY A 138 14.33 3.38 7.16
N PRO A 139 15.63 3.70 7.22
CA PRO A 139 16.13 5.07 7.41
C PRO A 139 15.84 6.01 6.23
N ASN A 140 15.63 5.46 5.04
CA ASN A 140 15.41 6.23 3.82
C ASN A 140 13.96 6.17 3.31
N ALA A 141 13.03 5.69 4.15
CA ALA A 141 11.62 5.52 3.81
C ALA A 141 11.02 6.79 3.18
N GLY A 142 10.23 6.60 2.13
CA GLY A 142 9.57 7.68 1.39
C GLY A 142 10.44 8.39 0.34
N ASN A 143 11.74 8.11 0.26
CA ASN A 143 12.63 8.69 -0.74
C ASN A 143 12.79 7.78 -1.96
N LEU A 144 13.05 8.40 -3.12
CA LEU A 144 13.44 7.72 -4.35
C LEU A 144 14.96 7.62 -4.47
N THR A 145 15.46 6.44 -4.83
CA THR A 145 16.88 6.24 -5.15
C THR A 145 17.05 5.35 -6.37
N ALA A 146 18.18 5.48 -7.06
CA ALA A 146 18.59 4.55 -8.10
C ALA A 146 19.51 3.47 -7.52
N THR A 147 19.36 2.23 -7.97
CA THR A 147 20.20 1.09 -7.58
C THR A 147 20.45 0.14 -8.75
N SER A 148 21.44 -0.75 -8.60
CA SER A 148 21.81 -1.83 -9.51
C SER A 148 21.18 -3.16 -9.07
N VAL A 149 21.13 -4.14 -9.98
CA VAL A 149 20.54 -5.46 -9.70
C VAL A 149 21.24 -6.21 -8.55
N GLU A 150 22.55 -6.02 -8.39
CA GLU A 150 23.36 -6.70 -7.35
C GLU A 150 22.88 -6.40 -5.93
N ASN A 151 22.21 -5.26 -5.75
CA ASN A 151 21.68 -4.77 -4.49
C ASN A 151 20.21 -5.17 -4.27
N ILE A 152 19.61 -5.93 -5.19
CA ILE A 152 18.19 -6.30 -5.19
C ILE A 152 18.03 -7.79 -4.90
N CYS A 153 17.21 -8.09 -3.90
CA CYS A 153 16.71 -9.42 -3.61
C CYS A 153 15.19 -9.47 -3.87
N GLN A 154 14.73 -10.49 -4.59
CA GLN A 154 13.32 -10.70 -4.87
C GLN A 154 12.60 -11.30 -3.66
N VAL A 155 11.56 -10.61 -3.20
CA VAL A 155 10.70 -11.06 -2.11
C VAL A 155 9.82 -12.20 -2.61
N GLN A 156 9.85 -13.33 -1.92
CA GLN A 156 9.10 -14.52 -2.31
C GLN A 156 7.65 -14.44 -1.83
N SER A 157 6.68 -14.67 -2.72
CA SER A 157 5.25 -14.58 -2.43
C SER A 157 4.64 -15.84 -1.79
N SER A 158 5.46 -16.72 -1.19
CA SER A 158 4.94 -17.96 -0.60
C SER A 158 4.26 -17.68 0.74
N ALA A 159 3.01 -18.12 0.87
CA ALA A 159 2.24 -18.08 2.13
C ALA A 159 2.74 -19.09 3.18
N GLN A 160 3.73 -19.91 2.85
CA GLN A 160 4.20 -20.97 3.73
C GLN A 160 5.29 -20.43 4.66
N ILE A 161 4.86 -19.98 5.83
CA ILE A 161 5.72 -19.67 6.97
C ILE A 161 6.38 -20.98 7.45
N ASP A 162 7.60 -20.89 7.98
CA ASP A 162 8.32 -22.05 8.51
C ASP A 162 7.46 -22.80 9.56
N PRO A 163 7.40 -24.14 9.50
CA PRO A 163 6.56 -24.93 10.39
C PRO A 163 6.78 -24.69 11.88
N LYS A 164 8.02 -24.35 12.30
CA LYS A 164 8.31 -24.07 13.71
C LYS A 164 7.73 -22.72 14.13
N VAL A 165 7.87 -21.70 13.28
CA VAL A 165 7.26 -20.37 13.51
C VAL A 165 5.74 -20.51 13.56
N ALA A 166 5.15 -21.23 12.60
CA ALA A 166 3.70 -21.49 12.57
C ALA A 166 3.23 -22.22 13.84
N SER A 167 3.98 -23.23 14.31
CA SER A 167 3.67 -23.94 15.55
C SER A 167 3.75 -23.02 16.77
N PHE A 168 4.77 -22.18 16.87
CA PHE A 168 4.91 -21.22 17.96
C PHE A 168 3.76 -20.20 17.99
N LEU A 169 3.39 -19.64 16.84
CA LEU A 169 2.28 -18.69 16.71
C LEU A 169 0.94 -19.33 17.12
N ASN A 170 0.70 -20.59 16.76
CA ASN A 170 -0.47 -21.33 17.21
C ASN A 170 -0.51 -21.48 18.74
N ILE A 171 0.62 -21.86 19.35
CA ILE A 171 0.74 -21.94 20.82
C ILE A 171 0.41 -20.58 21.47
N ALA A 172 0.92 -19.48 20.92
CA ALA A 172 0.63 -18.13 21.41
C ALA A 172 -0.86 -17.77 21.28
N ARG A 173 -1.47 -18.01 20.10
CA ARG A 173 -2.90 -17.74 19.83
C ARG A 173 -3.83 -18.55 20.72
N GLU A 174 -3.55 -19.83 20.94
CA GLU A 174 -4.38 -20.72 21.77
C GLU A 174 -4.54 -20.24 23.22
N ARG A 175 -3.57 -19.47 23.74
CA ARG A 175 -3.67 -18.88 25.08
C ARG A 175 -4.82 -17.90 25.21
N PHE A 176 -5.14 -17.18 24.13
CA PHE A 176 -6.26 -16.24 24.08
C PHE A 176 -7.59 -16.96 23.81
N LEU A 177 -7.57 -18.08 23.09
CA LEU A 177 -8.75 -18.91 22.81
C LEU A 177 -9.24 -19.67 24.05
N ARG A 178 -8.34 -20.17 24.92
CA ARG A 178 -8.72 -20.84 26.18
C ARG A 178 -9.44 -19.93 27.19
N ASN A 179 -9.32 -18.62 27.05
CA ASN A 179 -9.96 -17.63 27.93
C ASN A 179 -11.30 -17.09 27.36
N GLY A 180 -11.73 -17.56 26.19
CA GLY A 180 -13.06 -17.31 25.60
C GLY A 180 -13.84 -18.61 25.42
N ALA A 181 -15.16 -18.56 25.61
CA ALA A 181 -16.06 -19.71 25.43
C ALA A 181 -16.00 -20.31 23.99
N PRO A 182 -16.37 -21.60 23.79
CA PRO A 182 -15.87 -22.41 22.68
C PRO A 182 -16.53 -22.08 21.33
N VAL A 183 -15.72 -22.02 20.27
CA VAL A 183 -16.15 -21.87 18.87
C VAL A 183 -16.32 -23.24 18.21
N LEU A 184 -17.45 -23.40 17.52
CA LEU A 184 -17.79 -24.52 16.65
C LEU A 184 -16.84 -24.60 15.45
N ILE A 185 -16.26 -25.78 15.26
CA ILE A 185 -15.45 -26.15 14.11
C ILE A 185 -16.33 -26.25 12.87
N SER A 186 -15.93 -25.61 11.77
CA SER A 186 -16.29 -26.08 10.43
C SER A 186 -15.03 -26.21 9.58
N LYS A 187 -14.90 -27.39 8.96
CA LYS A 187 -13.79 -27.86 8.12
C LYS A 187 -13.89 -27.33 6.69
N ASN A 188 -12.73 -27.21 6.03
CA ASN A 188 -12.33 -27.41 4.63
C ASN A 188 -13.36 -27.08 3.52
N ASP A 189 -13.05 -26.44 2.38
CA ASP A 189 -11.92 -26.61 1.45
C ASP A 189 -11.86 -25.40 0.49
N GLU A 190 -10.82 -25.40 -0.36
CA GLU A 190 -10.64 -24.69 -1.64
C GLU A 190 -9.69 -23.47 -1.66
N SER A 191 -8.56 -23.72 -2.32
CA SER A 191 -7.49 -22.83 -2.72
C SER A 191 -7.99 -21.72 -3.65
N PRO A 192 -7.51 -20.46 -3.54
CA PRO A 192 -7.63 -19.49 -4.62
C PRO A 192 -6.31 -19.26 -5.35
N ASN A 193 -6.43 -19.26 -6.68
CA ASN A 193 -5.41 -18.90 -7.66
C ASN A 193 -4.72 -17.56 -7.38
N ILE A 194 -3.42 -17.57 -7.63
CA ILE A 194 -2.51 -16.44 -7.67
C ILE A 194 -2.91 -15.54 -8.84
N ASN A 195 -3.18 -14.26 -8.58
CA ASN A 195 -3.31 -13.24 -9.62
C ASN A 195 -2.40 -12.05 -9.31
N HIS A 196 -1.70 -11.64 -10.37
CA HIS A 196 -0.57 -10.73 -10.42
C HIS A 196 -0.88 -9.33 -9.87
N LYS A 197 0.05 -8.81 -9.07
CA LYS A 197 0.04 -7.47 -8.49
C LYS A 197 0.59 -6.48 -9.53
N LEU A 198 -0.26 -5.56 -9.99
CA LEU A 198 0.10 -4.49 -10.93
C LEU A 198 0.77 -3.32 -10.19
N SER A 199 1.41 -2.47 -10.96
CA SER A 199 2.66 -1.83 -10.62
C SER A 199 2.67 -0.33 -10.98
N PHE A 200 3.31 0.49 -10.12
CA PHE A 200 3.10 1.93 -9.99
C PHE A 200 3.53 2.82 -11.19
N PHE A 201 4.38 2.38 -12.13
CA PHE A 201 4.87 3.27 -13.23
C PHE A 201 4.31 3.02 -14.61
N GLN A 202 3.29 2.16 -14.73
CA GLN A 202 2.67 1.98 -16.04
C GLN A 202 1.82 3.22 -16.38
N CYS A 203 1.58 4.11 -15.40
CA CYS A 203 0.87 5.37 -15.59
C CYS A 203 1.74 6.55 -16.03
N LEU A 204 3.05 6.58 -15.74
CA LEU A 204 3.88 7.78 -16.02
C LEU A 204 4.45 7.82 -17.45
N LYS A 205 4.59 6.67 -18.12
CA LYS A 205 5.14 6.64 -19.49
C LYS A 205 4.13 7.03 -20.58
N GLN A 206 2.86 7.29 -20.25
CA GLN A 206 1.85 7.70 -21.24
C GLN A 206 1.50 9.20 -21.22
N GLU A 207 2.19 10.02 -20.41
CA GLU A 207 1.93 11.47 -20.33
C GLU A 207 2.94 12.34 -21.12
N ALA A 208 4.02 11.77 -21.65
CA ALA A 208 5.00 12.50 -22.47
C ALA A 208 4.88 12.23 -24.00
N GLY A 209 3.95 11.38 -24.44
CA GLY A 209 3.91 10.88 -25.82
C GLY A 209 2.79 11.41 -26.72
N HIS A 210 1.80 12.15 -26.21
CA HIS A 210 0.62 12.56 -27.00
C HIS A 210 0.26 14.04 -26.84
N ALA A 211 1.26 14.92 -26.92
CA ALA A 211 1.05 16.33 -27.21
C ALA A 211 1.57 16.66 -28.62
N GLN A 212 0.99 16.05 -29.65
CA GLN A 212 1.10 16.61 -31.00
C GLN A 212 -0.14 16.29 -31.83
N GLN A 213 -0.65 17.37 -32.44
CA GLN A 213 -1.74 17.47 -33.41
C GLN A 213 -3.14 17.37 -32.81
N PHE A 214 -3.79 18.53 -32.64
CA PHE A 214 -4.94 18.92 -33.48
C PHE A 214 -5.11 20.44 -33.39
N ALA A 215 -4.60 21.15 -34.41
CA ALA A 215 -5.03 22.50 -34.71
C ALA A 215 -6.33 22.41 -35.52
N THR A 216 -7.42 22.92 -34.95
CA THR A 216 -8.73 23.01 -35.60
C THR A 216 -8.65 24.03 -36.74
N THR A 217 -8.77 23.57 -37.99
CA THR A 217 -9.13 24.43 -39.12
C THR A 217 -10.65 24.40 -39.25
N ILE A 218 -11.28 25.56 -39.11
CA ILE A 218 -12.71 25.78 -39.38
C ILE A 218 -12.93 25.73 -40.90
N SER A 219 -13.91 24.96 -41.36
CA SER A 219 -14.69 25.32 -42.54
C SER A 219 -16.06 24.62 -42.56
N GLU A 220 -17.02 25.35 -43.10
CA GLU A 220 -18.47 25.20 -43.09
C GLU A 220 -19.04 24.04 -43.93
N GLY A 221 -20.25 23.59 -43.55
CA GLY A 221 -21.33 23.31 -44.51
C GLY A 221 -21.92 21.89 -44.54
N GLY A 222 -23.25 21.78 -44.36
CA GLY A 222 -24.06 20.78 -45.07
C GLY A 222 -25.04 19.94 -44.25
N ILE A 223 -26.34 20.09 -44.53
CA ILE A 223 -27.54 19.48 -43.93
C ILE A 223 -27.83 18.07 -44.51
N GLY A 224 -28.43 17.14 -43.74
CA GLY A 224 -29.18 16.01 -44.31
C GLY A 224 -29.61 14.89 -43.34
N ASN A 225 -30.90 14.51 -43.35
CA ASN A 225 -31.63 13.64 -42.42
C ASN A 225 -31.52 12.10 -42.68
N HIS A 226 -31.64 11.30 -41.59
CA HIS A 226 -32.17 9.91 -41.33
C HIS A 226 -32.69 8.99 -42.48
N PRO A 227 -33.02 7.68 -42.21
CA PRO A 227 -32.34 6.59 -41.47
C PRO A 227 -32.41 5.22 -42.23
N GLU A 228 -31.59 4.19 -41.91
CA GLU A 228 -31.98 2.80 -42.20
C GLU A 228 -31.28 1.76 -41.31
N ARG A 229 -32.07 0.77 -40.87
CA ARG A 229 -31.75 -0.32 -39.93
C ARG A 229 -31.43 -1.62 -40.67
N THR A 230 -30.50 -2.41 -40.14
CA THR A 230 -30.53 -3.90 -40.06
C THR A 230 -29.36 -4.32 -39.14
N ILE A 231 -29.60 -4.60 -37.86
CA ILE A 231 -29.85 -5.91 -37.21
C ILE A 231 -28.58 -6.77 -37.05
N ASP A 232 -28.26 -7.01 -35.78
CA ASP A 232 -27.48 -8.07 -35.12
C ASP A 232 -26.11 -8.47 -35.67
N GLU A 233 -25.07 -8.25 -34.86
CA GLU A 233 -24.53 -9.36 -34.05
C GLU A 233 -23.75 -8.79 -32.84
N ASP A 234 -24.12 -9.27 -31.65
CA ASP A 234 -23.62 -8.91 -30.34
C ASP A 234 -22.10 -9.05 -30.22
N THR A 235 -21.43 -7.98 -29.82
CA THR A 235 -20.32 -8.05 -28.86
C THR A 235 -20.27 -6.74 -28.08
N ASP A 236 -21.20 -6.59 -27.13
CA ASP A 236 -21.16 -5.58 -26.08
C ASP A 236 -20.06 -5.96 -25.08
N PHE A 237 -18.83 -5.49 -25.30
CA PHE A 237 -17.87 -5.33 -24.21
C PHE A 237 -18.17 -4.00 -23.54
N GLY A 238 -19.06 -4.09 -22.55
CA GLY A 238 -19.67 -2.99 -21.80
C GLY A 238 -18.70 -1.88 -21.39
N GLY A 239 -19.18 -0.65 -21.55
CA GLY A 239 -18.49 0.58 -21.16
C GLY A 239 -18.12 0.60 -19.69
N VAL A 240 -16.98 1.21 -19.40
CA VAL A 240 -16.47 1.46 -18.04
C VAL A 240 -17.52 2.27 -17.28
N GLU A 241 -18.28 1.61 -16.41
CA GLU A 241 -19.41 2.19 -15.70
C GLU A 241 -18.99 3.33 -14.75
N ASN A 242 -19.85 4.34 -14.65
CA ASN A 242 -19.65 5.60 -13.92
C ASN A 242 -19.39 5.38 -12.43
N GLN A 243 -18.12 5.19 -12.04
CA GLN A 243 -17.72 5.17 -10.64
C GLN A 243 -17.75 6.60 -10.07
N HIS A 244 -18.10 6.73 -8.79
CA HIS A 244 -18.07 7.99 -8.06
C HIS A 244 -17.32 7.79 -6.74
N VAL A 245 -16.41 8.69 -6.38
CA VAL A 245 -15.56 8.56 -5.19
C VAL A 245 -15.57 9.81 -4.34
N ILE A 246 -15.71 9.64 -3.03
CA ILE A 246 -15.49 10.67 -2.01
C ILE A 246 -14.25 10.29 -1.20
N LEU A 247 -13.23 11.15 -1.19
CA LEU A 247 -12.03 10.96 -0.37
C LEU A 247 -12.19 11.66 0.97
N LEU A 248 -11.87 10.93 2.04
CA LEU A 248 -11.97 11.34 3.43
C LEU A 248 -10.59 11.36 4.09
N GLU A 249 -10.41 12.25 5.06
CA GLU A 249 -9.25 12.30 5.94
C GLU A 249 -9.65 12.62 7.38
N ASN A 250 -8.66 12.60 8.29
CA ASN A 250 -8.82 12.81 9.73
C ASN A 250 -9.65 11.72 10.42
N LEU A 251 -9.66 10.51 9.85
CA LEU A 251 -10.28 9.33 10.45
C LEU A 251 -9.38 8.75 11.55
N ASP A 252 -9.97 8.01 12.49
CA ASP A 252 -9.22 7.32 13.54
C ASP A 252 -8.33 6.21 12.98
N LYS A 253 -7.13 6.06 13.55
CA LYS A 253 -6.26 4.90 13.31
C LYS A 253 -6.96 3.62 13.76
N GLY A 254 -6.88 2.59 12.93
CA GLY A 254 -7.51 1.30 13.23
C GLY A 254 -9.04 1.26 13.09
N SER A 255 -9.65 2.29 12.49
CA SER A 255 -11.06 2.20 12.07
C SER A 255 -11.23 1.04 11.09
N SER A 256 -12.30 0.25 11.23
CA SER A 256 -12.61 -0.80 10.25
C SER A 256 -13.55 -0.26 9.16
N PRO A 257 -13.40 -0.66 7.89
CA PRO A 257 -14.33 -0.26 6.84
C PRO A 257 -15.76 -0.71 7.10
N SER A 258 -15.96 -1.84 7.80
CA SER A 258 -17.29 -2.31 8.19
C SER A 258 -17.99 -1.32 9.12
N ILE A 259 -17.30 -0.74 10.11
CA ILE A 259 -17.89 0.25 11.03
C ILE A 259 -18.29 1.52 10.27
N VAL A 260 -17.43 1.99 9.36
CA VAL A 260 -17.71 3.16 8.52
C VAL A 260 -18.89 2.89 7.58
N SER A 261 -18.92 1.71 6.94
CA SER A 261 -19.99 1.32 6.01
C SER A 261 -21.32 1.16 6.74
N GLU A 262 -21.33 0.50 7.89
CA GLU A 262 -22.53 0.32 8.73
C GLU A 262 -23.06 1.66 9.25
N PHE A 263 -22.18 2.55 9.71
CA PHE A 263 -22.56 3.90 10.13
C PHE A 263 -23.21 4.68 8.99
N ILE A 264 -22.58 4.73 7.81
CA ILE A 264 -23.13 5.45 6.66
C ILE A 264 -24.49 4.85 6.27
N HIS A 265 -24.61 3.52 6.24
CA HIS A 265 -25.86 2.85 5.91
C HIS A 265 -26.96 3.19 6.93
N ARG A 266 -26.64 3.24 8.22
CA ARG A 266 -27.60 3.59 9.27
C ARG A 266 -28.11 5.03 9.12
N GLU A 267 -27.23 5.98 8.83
CA GLU A 267 -27.60 7.41 8.78
C GLU A 267 -28.20 7.83 7.43
N THR A 268 -27.88 7.14 6.33
CA THR A 268 -28.25 7.57 4.97
C THR A 268 -28.99 6.53 4.14
N SER A 269 -29.08 5.27 4.60
CA SER A 269 -29.53 4.12 3.79
C SER A 269 -28.68 3.81 2.56
N ILE A 270 -27.49 4.44 2.43
CA ILE A 270 -26.54 4.22 1.34
C ILE A 270 -25.47 3.25 1.81
N SER A 271 -25.11 2.28 0.97
CA SER A 271 -24.04 1.31 1.25
C SER A 271 -22.86 1.55 0.31
N PRO A 272 -21.95 2.50 0.62
CA PRO A 272 -20.74 2.69 -0.18
C PRO A 272 -19.77 1.54 0.03
N GLN A 273 -18.93 1.28 -0.98
CA GLN A 273 -17.73 0.49 -0.81
C GLN A 273 -16.70 1.37 -0.09
N VAL A 274 -16.28 0.94 1.10
CA VAL A 274 -15.40 1.73 1.97
C VAL A 274 -13.99 1.17 1.92
N TYR A 275 -13.03 2.06 1.78
CA TYR A 275 -11.61 1.76 1.82
C TYR A 275 -10.91 2.68 2.79
N LEU A 276 -10.00 2.14 3.59
CA LEU A 276 -9.17 2.91 4.51
C LEU A 276 -7.72 2.68 4.13
N PHE A 277 -6.98 3.76 4.00
CA PHE A 277 -5.58 3.72 3.60
C PHE A 277 -4.70 3.32 4.79
N LEU A 278 -3.69 2.48 4.53
CA LEU A 278 -2.66 2.20 5.51
C LEU A 278 -1.83 3.47 5.71
N ASN A 279 -1.74 3.95 6.94
CA ASN A 279 -0.90 5.08 7.28
C ASN A 279 0.47 4.61 7.74
N LEU A 280 1.49 5.45 7.56
CA LEU A 280 2.73 5.30 8.29
C LEU A 280 2.47 5.57 9.78
N ASN A 281 3.23 4.94 10.68
CA ASN A 281 3.08 5.14 12.12
C ASN A 281 3.22 6.62 12.53
N SER A 282 3.96 7.41 11.74
CA SER A 282 4.17 8.86 11.89
C SER A 282 2.96 9.72 11.54
N ASP A 283 2.06 9.26 10.68
CA ASP A 283 0.95 10.11 10.22
C ASP A 283 -0.08 10.25 11.32
N PRO A 284 -0.54 11.46 11.65
CA PRO A 284 -1.44 11.66 12.78
C PRO A 284 -2.89 11.20 12.51
N THR A 285 -3.23 10.87 11.26
CA THR A 285 -4.60 10.67 10.78
C THR A 285 -4.71 9.57 9.72
N THR A 286 -5.87 8.93 9.63
CA THR A 286 -6.21 7.98 8.58
C THR A 286 -6.99 8.62 7.45
N LYS A 287 -6.61 8.27 6.21
CA LYS A 287 -7.37 8.60 5.00
C LYS A 287 -8.34 7.46 4.67
N GLY A 288 -9.41 7.76 3.96
CA GLY A 288 -10.34 6.78 3.41
C GLY A 288 -10.94 7.18 2.07
N ALA A 289 -11.56 6.22 1.40
CA ALA A 289 -12.30 6.43 0.16
C ALA A 289 -13.67 5.74 0.25
N LEU A 290 -14.71 6.45 -0.18
CA LEU A 290 -16.07 5.95 -0.32
C LEU A 290 -16.40 5.86 -1.80
N MET A 291 -16.56 4.65 -2.32
CA MET A 291 -16.87 4.40 -3.72
C MET A 291 -18.34 4.02 -3.90
N LEU A 292 -18.98 4.63 -4.89
CA LEU A 292 -20.41 4.56 -5.17
C LEU A 292 -20.65 4.21 -6.64
N ASP A 293 -21.75 3.49 -6.87
CA ASP A 293 -22.16 2.93 -8.16
C ASP A 293 -23.03 3.89 -8.99
N CYS A 294 -23.55 4.97 -8.40
CA CYS A 294 -24.35 5.94 -9.14
C CYS A 294 -24.27 7.37 -8.57
N GLU A 295 -24.46 8.33 -9.47
CA GLU A 295 -24.37 9.77 -9.18
C GLU A 295 -25.39 10.24 -8.14
N LYS A 296 -26.59 9.65 -8.14
CA LYS A 296 -27.63 9.98 -7.18
C LYS A 296 -27.18 9.69 -5.74
N LYS A 297 -26.70 8.48 -5.48
CA LYS A 297 -26.19 8.10 -4.14
C LYS A 297 -24.94 8.91 -3.79
N PHE A 298 -24.10 9.23 -4.77
CA PHE A 298 -22.95 10.11 -4.58
C PHE A 298 -23.35 11.50 -4.11
N GLN A 299 -24.35 12.11 -4.74
CA GLN A 299 -24.82 13.43 -4.33
C GLN A 299 -25.50 13.39 -2.95
N GLU A 300 -26.36 12.40 -2.70
CA GLU A 300 -27.03 12.23 -1.40
C GLU A 300 -26.03 12.05 -0.26
N LEU A 301 -24.99 11.22 -0.46
CA LEU A 301 -23.95 11.01 0.54
C LEU A 301 -23.05 12.25 0.70
N SER A 302 -22.71 12.91 -0.40
CA SER A 302 -21.95 14.15 -0.42
C SER A 302 -22.66 15.27 0.37
N ASP A 303 -23.98 15.41 0.19
CA ASP A 303 -24.80 16.39 0.89
C ASP A 303 -24.94 16.08 2.38
N PHE A 304 -24.98 14.79 2.74
CA PHE A 304 -24.92 14.36 4.13
C PHE A 304 -23.57 14.74 4.77
N LEU A 305 -22.45 14.31 4.18
CA LEU A 305 -21.12 14.50 4.76
C LEU A 305 -20.70 15.99 4.87
N ASP A 306 -21.13 16.84 3.94
CA ASP A 306 -20.84 18.29 3.93
C ASP A 306 -21.95 19.16 4.51
N ASN A 307 -22.94 18.57 5.17
CA ASN A 307 -24.04 19.33 5.74
C ASN A 307 -23.54 20.30 6.82
N PRO A 308 -23.80 21.61 6.71
CA PRO A 308 -23.33 22.57 7.72
C PRO A 308 -24.02 22.40 9.08
N ASN A 309 -25.16 21.70 9.12
CA ASN A 309 -25.94 21.52 10.35
C ASN A 309 -25.46 20.35 11.21
N HIS A 310 -24.49 19.56 10.74
CA HIS A 310 -23.91 18.49 11.54
C HIS A 310 -22.45 18.21 11.19
N ILE A 311 -21.75 17.51 12.08
CA ILE A 311 -20.39 17.03 11.85
C ILE A 311 -20.33 15.57 12.30
N ILE A 312 -19.64 14.74 11.52
CA ILE A 312 -19.39 13.35 11.88
C ILE A 312 -18.09 13.28 12.66
N LEU A 313 -18.13 12.66 13.83
CA LEU A 313 -16.98 12.45 14.68
C LEU A 313 -16.60 10.98 14.73
N SER A 314 -15.29 10.72 14.67
CA SER A 314 -14.71 9.44 15.04
C SER A 314 -14.76 9.25 16.56
N SER A 315 -14.49 8.03 17.05
CA SER A 315 -14.57 7.73 18.49
C SER A 315 -13.58 8.53 19.34
N SER A 316 -12.45 8.98 18.75
CA SER A 316 -11.51 9.89 19.41
C SER A 316 -11.96 11.36 19.45
N GLY A 317 -13.12 11.69 18.88
CA GLY A 317 -13.62 13.06 18.75
C GLY A 317 -13.09 13.81 17.53
N ARG A 318 -12.44 13.11 16.58
CA ARG A 318 -11.92 13.71 15.35
C ARG A 318 -13.01 13.92 14.29
N PRO A 319 -13.17 15.14 13.74
CA PRO A 319 -14.14 15.40 12.69
C PRO A 319 -13.70 14.84 11.35
N TRP A 320 -14.61 14.18 10.63
CA TRP A 320 -14.36 13.73 9.27
C TRP A 320 -14.26 14.91 8.31
N VAL A 321 -13.29 14.83 7.40
CA VAL A 321 -13.03 15.88 6.41
C VAL A 321 -13.06 15.28 5.01
N ILE A 322 -13.92 15.83 4.16
CA ILE A 322 -13.88 15.53 2.73
C ILE A 322 -12.75 16.34 2.10
N ILE A 323 -11.81 15.64 1.48
CA ILE A 323 -10.66 16.27 0.82
C ILE A 323 -10.84 16.36 -0.69
N GLU A 324 -11.61 15.44 -1.28
CA GLU A 324 -11.89 15.41 -2.71
C GLU A 324 -13.18 14.66 -3.05
N LYS A 325 -13.80 15.04 -4.17
CA LYS A 325 -15.04 14.48 -4.71
C LYS A 325 -14.85 14.26 -6.20
N LEU A 326 -15.05 13.04 -6.68
CA LEU A 326 -14.65 12.61 -8.01
C LEU A 326 -15.82 11.87 -8.67
N SER A 327 -16.17 12.23 -9.91
CA SER A 327 -17.30 11.66 -10.65
C SER A 327 -16.93 11.36 -12.11
N GLY A 328 -17.32 10.19 -12.62
CA GLY A 328 -17.23 9.85 -14.05
C GLY A 328 -15.81 9.82 -14.62
N ASN A 329 -15.65 10.23 -15.89
CA ASN A 329 -14.40 10.19 -16.67
C ASN A 329 -13.22 10.98 -16.05
N ASN A 330 -13.47 11.81 -15.03
CA ASN A 330 -12.44 12.52 -14.27
C ASN A 330 -11.70 11.62 -13.25
N ILE A 331 -12.15 10.38 -13.08
CA ILE A 331 -11.45 9.37 -12.26
C ILE A 331 -10.12 8.95 -12.90
N LEU A 332 -9.98 9.06 -14.23
CA LEU A 332 -8.77 8.61 -14.93
C LEU A 332 -7.65 9.66 -14.93
N GLY A 333 -7.98 10.96 -14.81
CA GLY A 333 -6.99 12.05 -14.93
C GLY A 333 -6.45 12.59 -13.60
N VAL A 334 -7.12 12.35 -12.46
CA VAL A 334 -6.71 12.87 -11.15
C VAL A 334 -6.19 11.75 -10.23
N ILE A 335 -6.39 10.48 -10.58
CA ILE A 335 -6.36 9.39 -9.61
C ILE A 335 -5.39 8.26 -9.97
N SER A 336 -4.14 8.61 -10.30
CA SER A 336 -3.14 7.66 -10.77
C SER A 336 -2.22 7.06 -9.69
N ALA A 337 -2.40 7.35 -8.40
CA ALA A 337 -1.61 6.71 -7.33
C ALA A 337 -2.47 6.19 -6.16
N GLU A 338 -3.37 7.01 -5.62
CA GLU A 338 -4.06 6.69 -4.37
C GLU A 338 -5.21 5.66 -4.55
N ILE A 339 -6.04 5.73 -5.60
CA ILE A 339 -7.13 4.73 -5.81
C ILE A 339 -6.67 3.45 -6.52
N GLN A 340 -5.58 3.47 -7.29
CA GLN A 340 -4.98 2.20 -7.74
C GLN A 340 -4.46 1.38 -6.55
N MET A 341 -4.03 2.04 -5.48
CA MET A 341 -3.79 1.43 -4.17
C MET A 341 -5.06 0.82 -3.57
N VAL A 342 -6.21 1.51 -3.70
CA VAL A 342 -7.52 1.00 -3.24
C VAL A 342 -7.97 -0.27 -3.98
N LYS A 343 -7.81 -0.33 -5.31
CA LYS A 343 -8.20 -1.52 -6.10
C LYS A 343 -7.25 -2.71 -5.88
N SER A 344 -5.97 -2.47 -5.61
CA SER A 344 -4.97 -3.52 -5.32
C SER A 344 -4.99 -4.01 -3.86
N GLN A 345 -5.66 -3.30 -2.95
CA GLN A 345 -5.84 -3.68 -1.54
C GLN A 345 -7.12 -4.53 -1.27
N ILE A 346 -7.91 -4.83 -2.31
CA ILE A 346 -9.18 -5.61 -2.24
C ILE A 346 -9.02 -7.03 -1.64
N ILE A 347 -7.80 -7.53 -1.42
CA ILE A 347 -7.57 -8.90 -0.93
C ILE A 347 -7.37 -9.03 0.59
N PHE A 348 -7.17 -7.94 1.35
CA PHE A 348 -6.83 -8.06 2.78
C PHE A 348 -7.79 -7.35 3.72
N GLN A 349 -9.08 -7.71 3.68
CA GLN A 349 -9.98 -7.46 4.82
C GLN A 349 -10.97 -8.60 5.01
N LYS A 350 -10.50 -9.69 5.61
CA LYS A 350 -11.38 -10.62 6.33
C LYS A 350 -11.13 -10.45 7.83
N GLY A 351 -12.11 -9.84 8.50
CA GLY A 351 -12.40 -10.03 9.91
C GLY A 351 -11.62 -9.18 10.91
N CYS A 352 -12.06 -7.94 11.14
CA CYS A 352 -11.90 -7.32 12.46
C CYS A 352 -13.27 -7.35 13.16
N ILE A 353 -13.49 -8.37 14.00
CA ILE A 353 -14.54 -8.35 15.02
C ILE A 353 -13.89 -7.83 16.29
N GLY A 354 -14.35 -6.68 16.78
CA GLY A 354 -14.05 -6.23 18.14
C GLY A 354 -13.42 -4.85 18.24
N SER A 355 -14.21 -3.81 18.00
CA SER A 355 -14.12 -2.55 18.77
C SER A 355 -15.43 -1.80 18.59
N THR A 356 -16.11 -1.46 19.68
CA THR A 356 -17.25 -0.52 19.66
C THR A 356 -16.70 0.90 19.46
N ASN A 357 -16.25 1.22 18.25
CA ASN A 357 -15.94 2.60 17.86
C ASN A 357 -17.25 3.28 17.50
N GLU A 358 -17.84 3.98 18.45
CA GLU A 358 -19.11 4.67 18.26
C GLU A 358 -18.89 5.93 17.40
N LEU A 359 -18.98 5.79 16.08
CA LEU A 359 -19.11 6.92 15.17
C LEU A 359 -20.42 7.65 15.48
N LYS A 360 -20.36 8.98 15.54
CA LYS A 360 -21.53 9.79 15.89
C LYS A 360 -21.68 11.05 15.04
N VAL A 361 -22.93 11.45 14.88
CA VAL A 361 -23.32 12.72 14.26
C VAL A 361 -23.59 13.72 15.38
N VAL A 362 -22.88 14.85 15.36
CA VAL A 362 -23.11 15.98 16.28
C VAL A 362 -23.77 17.13 15.54
N TYR A 363 -24.84 17.66 16.11
CA TYR A 363 -25.71 18.64 15.46
C TYR A 363 -25.42 20.07 15.92
N LEU A 364 -25.64 21.01 14.99
CA LEU A 364 -25.54 22.45 15.19
C LEU A 364 -26.37 22.89 16.42
N GLY A 365 -25.76 23.74 17.25
CA GLY A 365 -26.38 24.26 18.47
C GLY A 365 -25.93 23.57 19.75
N THR A 366 -25.10 22.52 19.66
CA THR A 366 -24.45 21.89 20.83
C THR A 366 -23.05 22.47 21.06
N GLU A 367 -22.56 22.48 22.31
CA GLU A 367 -21.17 22.85 22.62
C GLU A 367 -20.18 21.91 21.92
N GLU A 368 -20.54 20.62 21.84
CA GLU A 368 -19.74 19.62 21.15
C GLU A 368 -19.60 19.91 19.65
N TYR A 369 -20.67 20.35 18.99
CA TYR A 369 -20.59 20.80 17.59
C TYR A 369 -19.65 22.00 17.43
N GLN A 370 -19.66 22.97 18.36
CA GLN A 370 -18.75 24.13 18.26
C GLN A 370 -17.29 23.69 18.33
N MET A 371 -16.98 22.75 19.21
CA MET A 371 -15.63 22.19 19.34
C MET A 371 -15.24 21.36 18.11
N ALA A 372 -16.13 20.49 17.64
CA ALA A 372 -15.93 19.69 16.43
C ALA A 372 -15.68 20.57 15.21
N LYS A 373 -16.41 21.68 15.10
CA LYS A 373 -16.26 22.65 14.02
C LYS A 373 -14.89 23.32 14.08
N LEU A 374 -14.44 23.78 15.24
CA LEU A 374 -13.11 24.38 15.39
C LEU A 374 -11.99 23.41 14.97
N LEU A 375 -12.09 22.14 15.40
CA LEU A 375 -11.13 21.11 15.00
C LEU A 375 -11.17 20.84 13.49
N LYS A 376 -12.37 20.79 12.89
CA LYS A 376 -12.56 20.60 11.45
C LYS A 376 -11.93 21.74 10.66
N ASP A 377 -12.19 22.98 11.08
CA ASP A 377 -11.70 24.19 10.42
C ASP A 377 -10.16 24.26 10.44
N ILE A 378 -9.52 23.97 11.58
CA ILE A 378 -8.06 23.91 11.70
C ILE A 378 -7.47 22.82 10.79
N PHE A 379 -8.10 21.64 10.74
CA PHE A 379 -7.63 20.56 9.88
C PHE A 379 -7.74 20.94 8.40
N VAL A 380 -8.87 21.52 7.99
CA VAL A 380 -9.09 21.98 6.61
C VAL A 380 -8.07 23.07 6.23
N GLU A 381 -7.77 24.02 7.12
CA GLU A 381 -6.75 25.03 6.89
C GLU A 381 -5.36 24.40 6.67
N PHE A 382 -4.97 23.46 7.54
CA PHE A 382 -3.71 22.73 7.42
C PHE A 382 -3.62 21.93 6.11
N PHE A 383 -4.66 21.18 5.77
CA PHE A 383 -4.74 20.41 4.52
C PHE A 383 -4.58 21.33 3.29
N ASN A 384 -5.26 22.46 3.28
CA ASN A 384 -5.15 23.45 2.20
C ASN A 384 -3.73 24.01 2.09
N HIS A 385 -3.06 24.24 3.21
CA HIS A 385 -1.67 24.69 3.23
C HIS A 385 -0.74 23.64 2.61
N GLN A 386 -0.87 22.37 3.01
CA GLN A 386 -0.11 21.26 2.42
C GLN A 386 -0.34 21.14 0.91
N LYS A 387 -1.61 21.24 0.46
CA LYS A 387 -1.97 21.22 -0.96
C LYS A 387 -1.30 22.35 -1.75
N GLN A 388 -1.22 23.55 -1.18
CA GLN A 388 -0.52 24.67 -1.81
C GLN A 388 0.99 24.45 -1.91
N LEU A 389 1.61 23.90 -0.86
CA LEU A 389 3.03 23.53 -0.87
C LEU A 389 3.31 22.48 -1.96
N GLY A 390 2.48 21.44 -2.07
CA GLY A 390 2.59 20.44 -3.13
C GLY A 390 2.50 21.04 -4.54
N LYS A 391 1.53 21.94 -4.77
CA LYS A 391 1.42 22.67 -6.05
C LYS A 391 2.65 23.51 -6.36
N ARG A 392 3.21 24.20 -5.35
CA ARG A 392 4.42 25.00 -5.51
C ARG A 392 5.62 24.13 -5.86
N LEU A 393 5.79 23.01 -5.17
CA LEU A 393 6.85 22.04 -5.46
C LEU A 393 6.73 21.53 -6.90
N ALA A 394 5.55 21.10 -7.33
CA ALA A 394 5.31 20.62 -8.69
C ALA A 394 5.67 21.69 -9.74
N TYR A 395 5.32 22.95 -9.49
CA TYR A 395 5.68 24.06 -10.35
C TYR A 395 7.19 24.32 -10.42
N ASP A 396 7.87 24.33 -9.28
CA ASP A 396 9.32 24.56 -9.21
C ASP A 396 10.10 23.41 -9.86
N VAL A 397 9.68 22.15 -9.65
CA VAL A 397 10.22 20.97 -10.33
C VAL A 397 10.02 21.07 -11.84
N GLY A 398 8.80 21.40 -12.30
CA GLY A 398 8.50 21.55 -13.72
C GLY A 398 9.39 22.60 -14.41
N LYS A 399 9.69 23.71 -13.72
CA LYS A 399 10.64 24.72 -14.22
C LYS A 399 12.06 24.21 -14.34
N ILE A 400 12.51 23.38 -13.40
CA ILE A 400 13.86 22.81 -13.42
C ILE A 400 13.99 21.84 -14.60
N LEU A 401 13.00 20.97 -14.78
CA LEU A 401 12.99 19.98 -15.87
C LEU A 401 12.99 20.66 -17.26
N GLN A 402 12.17 21.70 -17.46
CA GLN A 402 12.15 22.44 -18.73
C GLN A 402 13.48 23.13 -19.08
N ARG A 403 14.28 23.53 -18.09
CA ARG A 403 15.62 24.11 -18.34
C ARG A 403 16.63 23.08 -18.79
N HIS A 404 16.44 21.82 -18.43
CA HIS A 404 17.32 20.72 -18.83
C HIS A 404 17.07 20.27 -20.28
N ASP A 405 15.86 20.45 -20.80
CA ASP A 405 15.50 20.14 -22.19
C ASP A 405 15.87 21.26 -23.19
N SER A 406 16.42 22.38 -22.69
CA SER A 406 16.75 23.58 -23.48
C SER A 406 18.26 23.75 -23.76
N VAL A 407 19.09 22.76 -23.41
CA VAL A 407 20.54 22.69 -23.64
C VAL A 407 20.83 21.47 -24.50
#